data_AF-A0A528AZ26-F1
#
_entry.id   AF-A0A528AZ26-F1
#
_cell.length_a   1.000
_cell.length_b   1.000
_cell.length_c   1.000
_cell.angle_alpha   90.00
_cell.angle_beta   90.00
_cell.angle_gamma   90.00
#
_symmetry.space_group_name_H-M   'P 1'
#
loop_
_entity.id
_entity.type
_entity.pdbx_description
1 polymer ?
#
loop_
_entity_poly.entity_id
_entity_poly.type
_entity_poly.pdbx_seq_one_letter_code
_entity_poly.pdbx_strand_id
1 'polypeptide(L)'
;LGAKKLFPALSSDYAAMANAAISLYEATDTSSYAELAGQFIAQLDQWHGDENNTGYYLTASDSSDVPIRIRGDVDEAIPSATGQIIEAMVRLSSLSGDLELQEKTWKIAEHAAGRAAQQAYGQAGVVNA
;
A
#
# COMPACT_ATOMS: atom_id res chain seq x y z
N LEU A 1 -20.39 14.66 10.29
CA LEU A 1 -20.71 14.00 8.99
C LEU A 1 -21.08 12.54 9.27
N GLY A 2 -22.38 12.26 9.39
CA GLY A 2 -22.93 10.93 9.63
C GLY A 2 -23.57 10.39 8.36
N ALA A 3 -23.14 9.19 7.96
CA ALA A 3 -23.76 8.22 7.07
C ALA A 3 -22.65 7.23 6.72
N LYS A 4 -22.86 5.95 7.07
CA LYS A 4 -21.97 4.82 6.80
C LYS A 4 -21.41 4.93 5.38
N LYS A 5 -20.10 5.25 5.23
CA LYS A 5 -19.47 5.32 3.91
C LYS A 5 -19.48 3.92 3.32
N LEU A 6 -20.26 3.75 2.26
CA LEU A 6 -20.72 2.48 1.70
C LEU A 6 -19.67 1.71 0.89
N PHE A 7 -18.41 2.13 0.88
CA PHE A 7 -17.37 1.49 0.09
C PHE A 7 -16.06 1.51 0.86
N PRO A 8 -15.66 0.42 1.54
CA PRO A 8 -14.27 0.28 1.95
C PRO A 8 -13.44 0.28 0.67
N ALA A 9 -12.57 1.29 0.52
CA ALA A 9 -11.61 1.32 -0.57
C ALA A 9 -10.71 0.08 -0.50
N LEU A 10 -10.20 -0.38 -1.63
CA LEU A 10 -9.21 -1.46 -1.64
C LEU A 10 -7.85 -0.92 -1.22
N SER A 11 -6.94 -1.80 -0.78
CA SER A 11 -5.57 -1.40 -0.47
C SER A 11 -4.85 -0.78 -1.68
N SER A 12 -5.20 -1.22 -2.91
CA SER A 12 -4.72 -0.62 -4.16
C SER A 12 -5.15 0.83 -4.33
N ASP A 13 -6.33 1.21 -3.85
CA ASP A 13 -6.82 2.58 -3.97
C ASP A 13 -6.00 3.52 -3.07
N TYR A 14 -5.70 3.09 -1.85
CA TYR A 14 -4.80 3.83 -0.96
C TYR A 14 -3.39 3.94 -1.53
N ALA A 15 -2.86 2.86 -2.10
CA ALA A 15 -1.55 2.85 -2.73
C ALA A 15 -1.46 3.81 -3.92
N ALA A 16 -2.45 3.77 -4.81
CA ALA A 16 -2.54 4.66 -5.97
C ALA A 16 -2.67 6.13 -5.54
N MET A 17 -3.52 6.41 -4.54
CA MET A 17 -3.71 7.76 -4.01
C MET A 17 -2.47 8.30 -3.29
N ALA A 18 -1.73 7.46 -2.57
CA ALA A 18 -0.45 7.82 -1.97
C ALA A 18 0.59 8.16 -3.04
N ASN A 19 0.77 7.29 -4.05
CA ASN A 19 1.68 7.55 -5.18
C ASN A 19 1.30 8.82 -5.96
N ALA A 20 0.01 9.07 -6.16
CA ALA A 20 -0.46 10.29 -6.81
C ALA A 20 -0.14 11.55 -5.97
N ALA A 21 -0.38 11.50 -4.66
CA ALA A 21 -0.05 12.60 -3.76
C ALA A 21 1.46 12.86 -3.71
N ILE A 22 2.29 11.81 -3.65
CA ILE A 22 3.75 11.94 -3.73
C ILE A 22 4.17 12.60 -5.04
N SER A 23 3.61 12.16 -6.17
CA SER A 23 3.93 12.73 -7.48
C SER A 23 3.52 14.20 -7.60
N LEU A 24 2.40 14.60 -6.97
CA LEU A 24 1.99 16.00 -6.88
C LEU A 24 2.95 16.82 -6.01
N TYR A 25 3.42 16.28 -4.89
CA TYR A 25 4.46 16.92 -4.08
C TYR A 25 5.73 17.14 -4.91
N GLU A 26 6.25 16.10 -5.57
CA GLU A 26 7.46 16.17 -6.39
C GLU A 26 7.33 17.20 -7.54
N ALA A 27 6.14 17.34 -8.12
CA ALA A 27 5.89 18.28 -9.21
C ALA A 27 5.63 19.73 -8.76
N THR A 28 5.19 19.95 -7.52
CA THR A 28 4.68 21.27 -7.07
C THR A 28 5.37 21.83 -5.82
N ASP A 29 6.18 21.02 -5.14
CA ASP A 29 6.82 21.33 -3.85
C ASP A 29 5.82 21.75 -2.75
N THR A 30 4.55 21.37 -2.89
CA THR A 30 3.48 21.72 -1.94
C THR A 30 3.37 20.66 -0.84
N SER A 31 3.87 20.97 0.36
CA SER A 31 3.99 20.02 1.49
C SER A 31 2.71 19.29 1.88
N SER A 32 1.54 19.91 1.67
CA SER A 32 0.24 19.28 1.98
C SER A 32 0.00 17.98 1.22
N TYR A 33 0.64 17.80 0.04
CA TYR A 33 0.54 16.54 -0.69
C TYR A 33 1.39 15.43 -0.07
N ALA A 34 2.56 15.73 0.48
CA ALA A 34 3.36 14.76 1.23
C ALA A 34 2.63 14.34 2.52
N GLU A 35 2.01 15.30 3.22
CA GLU A 35 1.15 15.01 4.38
C GLU A 35 -0.03 14.12 4.02
N LEU A 36 -0.68 14.39 2.87
CA LEU A 36 -1.79 13.60 2.37
C LEU A 36 -1.37 12.16 2.01
N ALA A 37 -0.17 11.98 1.43
CA ALA A 37 0.37 10.64 1.19
C ALA A 37 0.54 9.85 2.50
N GLY A 38 1.08 10.49 3.53
CA GLY A 38 1.18 9.88 4.87
C GLY A 38 -0.18 9.51 5.46
N GLN A 39 -1.21 10.33 5.25
CA GLN A 39 -2.58 10.01 5.67
C GLN A 39 -3.15 8.79 4.95
N PHE A 40 -2.90 8.62 3.65
CA PHE A 40 -3.32 7.41 2.92
C PHE A 40 -2.61 6.16 3.44
N ILE A 41 -1.30 6.24 3.71
CA ILE A 41 -0.55 5.13 4.31
C ILE A 41 -1.07 4.79 5.71
N ALA A 42 -1.39 5.78 6.54
CA ALA A 42 -1.95 5.55 7.87
C ALA A 42 -3.34 4.87 7.83
N GLN A 43 -4.18 5.22 6.86
CA GLN A 43 -5.47 4.55 6.65
C GLN A 43 -5.29 3.12 6.12
N LEU A 44 -4.35 2.93 5.20
CA LEU A 44 -3.97 1.60 4.72
C LEU A 44 -3.52 0.70 5.89
N ASP A 45 -2.68 1.23 6.77
CA ASP A 45 -2.23 0.53 7.98
C ASP A 45 -3.38 0.13 8.90
N GLN A 46 -4.26 1.09 9.19
CA GLN A 46 -5.37 0.88 10.11
C GLN A 46 -6.32 -0.23 9.65
N TRP A 47 -6.64 -0.26 8.36
CA TRP A 47 -7.73 -1.11 7.86
C TRP A 47 -7.26 -2.34 7.10
N HIS A 48 -6.08 -2.29 6.47
CA HIS A 48 -5.62 -3.34 5.55
C HIS A 48 -4.41 -4.11 6.05
N GLY A 49 -3.75 -3.65 7.12
CA GLY A 49 -2.61 -4.33 7.70
C GLY A 49 -2.91 -5.78 8.05
N ASP A 50 -1.93 -6.64 7.83
CA ASP A 50 -1.94 -7.98 8.39
C ASP A 50 -1.54 -8.00 9.86
N GLU A 51 -1.77 -9.12 10.52
CA GLU A 51 -1.55 -9.28 11.95
C GLU A 51 -0.05 -9.29 12.32
N ASN A 52 0.82 -9.59 11.35
CA ASN A 52 2.26 -9.79 11.55
C ASN A 52 3.12 -8.61 11.07
N ASN A 53 2.51 -7.54 10.55
CA ASN A 53 3.17 -6.44 9.86
C ASN A 53 4.11 -6.94 8.73
N THR A 54 3.60 -7.81 7.85
CA THR A 54 4.32 -8.37 6.69
C THR A 54 3.66 -7.99 5.35
N GLY A 55 2.62 -7.16 5.40
CA GLY A 55 2.00 -6.50 4.24
C GLY A 55 0.52 -6.27 4.49
N TYR A 56 -0.25 -6.20 3.40
CA TYR A 56 -1.64 -5.76 3.46
C TYR A 56 -2.57 -6.73 2.74
N TYR A 57 -3.78 -6.85 3.27
CA TYR A 57 -4.91 -7.47 2.60
C TYR A 57 -5.55 -6.49 1.63
N LEU A 58 -6.14 -7.01 0.55
CA LEU A 58 -6.84 -6.21 -0.44
C LEU A 58 -8.07 -5.52 0.15
N THR A 59 -8.78 -6.22 1.04
CA THR A 59 -10.02 -5.75 1.66
C THR A 59 -9.81 -5.25 3.10
N ALA A 60 -10.60 -4.25 3.49
CA ALA A 60 -10.58 -3.67 4.83
C ALA A 60 -11.00 -4.69 5.90
N SER A 61 -10.49 -4.53 7.12
CA SER A 61 -10.74 -5.40 8.27
C SER A 61 -12.17 -5.32 8.82
N ASP A 62 -12.90 -4.25 8.52
CA ASP A 62 -14.29 -4.02 8.93
C ASP A 62 -15.32 -4.40 7.86
N SER A 63 -14.89 -5.00 6.74
CA SER A 63 -15.78 -5.50 5.69
C SER A 63 -16.54 -6.74 6.20
N SER A 64 -17.82 -6.55 6.55
CA SER A 64 -18.67 -7.61 7.12
C SER A 64 -19.12 -8.68 6.13
N ASP A 65 -18.88 -8.47 4.83
CA ASP A 65 -19.35 -9.26 3.70
C ASP A 65 -18.24 -10.03 2.98
N VAL A 66 -16.99 -9.94 3.46
CA VAL A 66 -15.82 -10.63 2.89
C VAL A 66 -15.36 -11.73 3.85
N PRO A 67 -15.67 -13.01 3.59
CA PRO A 67 -15.32 -14.10 4.50
C PRO A 67 -13.82 -14.44 4.53
N ILE A 68 -13.10 -14.14 3.44
CA ILE A 68 -11.66 -14.41 3.30
C ILE A 68 -10.99 -13.16 2.74
N ARG A 69 -10.00 -12.64 3.48
CA ARG A 69 -9.18 -11.49 3.06
C ARG A 69 -7.96 -12.00 2.30
N ILE A 70 -7.91 -11.74 1.00
CA ILE A 70 -6.76 -12.09 0.16
C ILE A 70 -5.75 -10.93 0.12
N ARG A 71 -4.51 -11.21 -0.27
CA ARG A 71 -3.51 -10.19 -0.59
C ARG A 71 -3.59 -9.81 -2.07
N GLY A 72 -3.23 -8.57 -2.38
CA GLY A 72 -3.09 -8.11 -3.76
C GLY A 72 -1.66 -8.27 -4.27
N ASP A 73 -1.08 -9.47 -4.13
CA ASP A 73 0.31 -9.75 -4.53
C ASP A 73 0.45 -9.96 -6.06
N VAL A 74 -0.64 -10.29 -6.76
CA VAL A 74 -0.61 -10.63 -8.19
C VAL A 74 -0.86 -9.39 -9.05
N ASP A 75 -0.05 -9.20 -10.08
CA ASP A 75 -0.29 -8.19 -11.12
C ASP A 75 -1.45 -8.61 -12.01
N GLU A 76 -2.26 -7.64 -12.41
CA GLU A 76 -3.33 -7.82 -13.39
C GLU A 76 -3.09 -6.88 -14.59
N ALA A 77 -4.14 -6.26 -15.12
CA ALA A 77 -4.01 -5.19 -16.11
C ALA A 77 -3.22 -3.97 -15.58
N ILE A 78 -3.11 -3.86 -14.25
CA ILE A 78 -2.33 -2.87 -13.52
C ILE A 78 -1.36 -3.56 -12.55
N PRO A 79 -0.28 -2.89 -12.10
CA PRO A 79 0.61 -3.44 -11.10
C PRO A 79 -0.14 -3.87 -9.83
N SER A 80 0.35 -4.93 -9.19
CA SER A 80 -0.18 -5.48 -7.95
C SER A 80 -0.34 -4.42 -6.86
N ALA A 81 -1.34 -4.59 -5.98
CA ALA A 81 -1.53 -3.69 -4.84
C ALA A 81 -0.28 -3.71 -3.94
N THR A 82 0.30 -4.89 -3.70
CA THR A 82 1.51 -5.04 -2.88
C THR A 82 2.69 -4.26 -3.49
N GLY A 83 2.92 -4.36 -4.81
CA GLY A 83 3.97 -3.60 -5.48
C GLY A 83 3.76 -2.09 -5.37
N GLN A 84 2.55 -1.59 -5.65
CA GLN A 84 2.24 -0.16 -5.53
C GLN A 84 2.37 0.38 -4.10
N ILE A 85 2.07 -0.44 -3.10
CA ILE A 85 2.23 -0.07 -1.68
C ILE A 85 3.72 0.05 -1.34
N ILE A 86 4.53 -0.94 -1.73
CA ILE A 86 5.98 -0.91 -1.51
C ILE A 86 6.56 0.35 -2.16
N GLU A 87 6.21 0.61 -3.43
CA GLU A 87 6.63 1.81 -4.15
C GLU A 87 6.27 3.10 -3.38
N ALA A 88 5.01 3.23 -2.95
CA ALA A 88 4.55 4.42 -2.23
C ALA A 88 5.32 4.63 -0.91
N MET A 89 5.53 3.56 -0.14
CA MET A 89 6.23 3.66 1.15
C MET A 89 7.73 3.92 0.98
N VAL A 90 8.39 3.33 -0.03
CA VAL A 90 9.79 3.63 -0.37
C VAL A 90 9.93 5.10 -0.76
N ARG A 91 9.06 5.60 -1.65
CA ARG A 91 9.09 7.00 -2.08
C ARG A 91 8.82 7.94 -0.90
N LEU A 92 7.80 7.67 -0.08
CA LEU A 92 7.47 8.53 1.05
C LEU A 92 8.58 8.54 2.11
N SER A 93 9.14 7.38 2.48
CA SER A 93 10.23 7.29 3.46
C SER A 93 11.49 8.05 2.98
N SER A 94 11.79 7.99 1.68
CA SER A 94 12.88 8.74 1.07
C SER A 94 12.65 10.26 1.12
N LEU A 95 11.40 10.71 0.94
CA LEU A 95 11.05 12.12 0.98
C LEU A 95 11.02 12.70 2.40
N SER A 96 10.54 11.93 3.38
CA SER A 96 10.40 12.37 4.77
C SER A 96 11.65 12.14 5.63
N GLY A 97 12.54 11.23 5.23
CA GLY A 97 13.65 10.76 6.06
C GLY A 97 13.19 9.88 7.24
N ASP A 98 11.98 9.32 7.16
CA ASP A 98 11.40 8.47 8.20
C ASP A 98 12.01 7.06 8.16
N LEU A 99 12.94 6.81 9.07
CA LEU A 99 13.63 5.52 9.19
C LEU A 99 12.71 4.39 9.64
N GLU A 100 11.70 4.67 10.47
CA GLU A 100 10.75 3.64 10.92
C GLU A 100 9.88 3.16 9.73
N LEU A 101 9.43 4.11 8.90
CA LEU A 101 8.72 3.79 7.67
C LEU A 101 9.61 3.02 6.70
N GLN A 102 10.89 3.38 6.59
CA GLN A 102 11.85 2.67 5.75
C GLN A 102 12.04 1.21 6.19
N GLU A 103 12.28 0.97 7.49
CA GLU A 103 12.43 -0.38 8.05
C GLU A 103 11.17 -1.22 7.86
N LYS A 104 10.00 -0.62 8.08
CA LYS A 104 8.71 -1.26 7.84
C LYS A 104 8.55 -1.67 6.37
N THR A 105 8.91 -0.78 5.45
CA THR A 105 8.83 -1.02 4.00
C THR A 105 9.73 -2.17 3.59
N TRP A 106 10.96 -2.19 4.11
CA TRP A 106 11.92 -3.27 3.86
C TRP A 106 11.36 -4.63 4.28
N LYS A 107 10.81 -4.72 5.50
CA LYS A 107 10.19 -5.96 5.99
C LYS A 107 9.04 -6.40 5.08
N ILE A 108 8.17 -5.50 4.65
CA ILE A 108 7.05 -5.81 3.76
C ILE A 108 7.57 -6.33 2.41
N ALA A 109 8.59 -5.67 1.84
CA ALA A 109 9.19 -6.06 0.58
C ALA A 109 9.86 -7.45 0.66
N GLU A 110 10.61 -7.74 1.72
CA GLU A 110 11.21 -9.06 1.95
C GLU A 110 10.16 -10.17 2.00
N HIS A 111 9.08 -9.96 2.76
CA HIS A 111 8.00 -10.92 2.86
C HIS A 111 7.22 -11.06 1.55
N ALA A 112 7.03 -9.96 0.80
CA ALA A 112 6.39 -9.99 -0.51
C ALA A 112 7.24 -10.76 -1.52
N ALA A 113 8.55 -10.53 -1.57
CA ALA A 113 9.49 -11.28 -2.40
C ALA A 113 9.50 -12.77 -2.07
N GLY A 114 9.45 -13.12 -0.77
CA GLY A 114 9.34 -14.51 -0.32
C GLY A 114 8.06 -15.20 -0.79
N ARG A 115 6.92 -14.49 -0.84
CA ARG A 115 5.66 -15.01 -1.40
C ARG A 115 5.72 -15.11 -2.92
N ALA A 116 6.23 -14.09 -3.60
CA ALA A 116 6.39 -14.04 -5.04
C ALA A 116 7.25 -15.20 -5.57
N ALA A 117 8.31 -15.58 -4.84
CA ALA A 117 9.19 -16.68 -5.21
C ALA A 117 8.48 -18.05 -5.26
N GLN A 118 7.32 -18.20 -4.61
CA GLN A 118 6.53 -19.44 -4.62
C GLN A 118 5.42 -19.45 -5.69
N GLN A 119 5.26 -18.37 -6.47
CA GLN A 119 4.30 -18.25 -7.56
C GLN A 119 5.01 -18.07 -8.91
N ALA A 120 4.68 -18.93 -9.88
CA ALA A 120 5.40 -18.99 -11.16
C ALA A 120 5.15 -17.78 -12.09
N TYR A 121 4.06 -17.02 -11.90
CA TYR A 121 3.64 -15.95 -12.82
C TYR A 121 2.93 -14.80 -12.09
N GLY A 122 2.91 -13.61 -12.72
CA GLY A 122 2.10 -12.46 -12.29
C GLY A 122 2.64 -11.72 -11.05
N GLN A 123 3.96 -11.64 -10.88
CA GLN A 123 4.62 -11.00 -9.71
C GLN A 123 5.63 -9.92 -10.12
N ALA A 124 5.59 -9.45 -11.37
CA ALA A 124 6.54 -8.47 -11.89
C ALA A 124 6.50 -7.14 -11.11
N GLY A 125 5.34 -6.70 -10.65
CA GLY A 125 5.18 -5.48 -9.87
C GLY A 125 5.88 -5.56 -8.50
N VAL A 126 5.83 -6.71 -7.83
CA VAL A 126 6.56 -6.92 -6.55
C VAL A 126 8.07 -6.94 -6.78
N VAL A 127 8.54 -7.47 -7.91
CA VAL A 127 9.98 -7.52 -8.25
C VAL A 127 10.52 -6.17 -8.70
N ASN A 128 9.69 -5.34 -9.35
CA ASN A 128 10.08 -4.01 -9.82
C ASN A 128 10.07 -2.94 -8.73
N ALA A 129 9.20 -3.11 -7.71
CA ALA A 129 8.98 -2.14 -6.65
C ALA A 129 10.12 -2.09 -5.62
#